data_AF-W0BCY3-F1
#
_entry.id   AF-W0BCY3-F1
#
_cell.length_a   1.000
_cell.length_b   1.000
_cell.length_c   1.000
_cell.angle_alpha   90.00
_cell.angle_beta   90.00
_cell.angle_gamma   90.00
#
_symmetry.space_group_name_H-M   'P 1'
#
loop_
_entity.id
_entity.type
_entity.pdbx_description
1 polymer ?
#
loop_
_entity_poly.entity_id
_entity_poly.type
_entity_poly.pdbx_seq_one_letter_code
_entity_poly.pdbx_strand_id
1 'polypeptide(L)'
;MQVVLFGQPELDSKLNQPSLRQLKQRITFSYTLKPLAKHEVDLYLYHRLAKAGYTYGSMFSAAAKKHLYYASGGLPRILNVLCHKALLVSYGKGARMVDASAVKRAIADTECAQAARIRLRSNMRFALISGFALVVVLAVYWKLGLFS
;
A
#
# COMPACT_ATOMS: atom_id res chain seq x y z
N MET A 1 -18.18 23.90 -19.88
CA MET A 1 -17.97 23.65 -18.44
C MET A 1 -17.35 22.28 -18.27
N GLN A 2 -16.38 22.13 -17.37
CA GLN A 2 -15.73 20.85 -17.06
C GLN A 2 -16.07 20.48 -15.62
N VAL A 3 -16.69 19.32 -15.42
CA VAL A 3 -17.06 18.81 -14.10
C VAL A 3 -16.12 17.67 -13.76
N VAL A 4 -15.44 17.76 -12.62
CA VAL A 4 -14.59 16.70 -12.09
C VAL A 4 -15.25 16.14 -10.83
N LEU A 5 -15.60 14.85 -10.86
CA LEU A 5 -16.14 14.15 -9.70
C LEU A 5 -15.01 13.38 -9.01
N PHE A 6 -14.86 13.59 -7.70
CA PHE A 6 -13.97 12.82 -6.84
C PHE A 6 -14.78 12.28 -5.66
N GLY A 7 -14.54 11.02 -5.30
CA GLY A 7 -15.26 10.37 -4.23
C GLY A 7 -14.59 9.08 -3.78
N GLN A 8 -15.17 8.49 -2.75
CA GLN A 8 -14.83 7.17 -2.28
C GLN A 8 -15.50 6.10 -3.17
N PRO A 9 -15.13 4.80 -3.08
CA PRO A 9 -15.71 3.73 -3.91
C PRO A 9 -17.25 3.68 -3.91
N GLU A 10 -17.89 4.16 -2.85
CA GLU A 10 -19.33 4.28 -2.71
C GLU A 10 -19.95 5.22 -3.76
N LEU A 11 -19.17 6.18 -4.27
CA LEU A 11 -19.60 7.04 -5.37
C LEU A 11 -19.83 6.23 -6.65
N ASP A 12 -18.95 5.29 -6.98
CA ASP A 12 -19.12 4.43 -8.15
C ASP A 12 -20.39 3.57 -8.01
N SER A 13 -20.65 3.04 -6.80
CA SER A 13 -21.89 2.32 -6.50
C SER A 13 -23.13 3.20 -6.69
N LYS A 14 -23.09 4.47 -6.26
CA LYS A 14 -24.20 5.42 -6.47
C LYS A 14 -24.38 5.75 -7.95
N LEU A 15 -23.31 6.02 -8.68
CA LEU A 15 -23.36 6.32 -10.12
C LEU A 15 -23.89 5.14 -10.95
N ASN A 16 -23.78 3.91 -10.44
CA ASN A 16 -24.34 2.71 -11.07
C ASN A 16 -25.86 2.56 -10.87
N GLN A 17 -26.50 3.39 -10.06
CA GLN A 17 -27.95 3.32 -9.86
C GLN A 17 -28.71 3.72 -11.14
N PRO A 18 -29.87 3.09 -11.43
CA PRO A 18 -30.65 3.40 -12.63
C PRO A 18 -31.05 4.87 -12.77
N SER A 19 -31.31 5.54 -11.63
CA SER A 19 -31.65 6.96 -11.56
C SER A 19 -30.54 7.90 -12.06
N LEU A 20 -29.28 7.47 -12.02
CA LEU A 20 -28.11 8.26 -12.42
C LEU A 20 -27.48 7.79 -13.74
N ARG A 21 -28.14 6.90 -14.48
CA ARG A 21 -27.62 6.33 -15.74
C ARG A 21 -27.25 7.41 -16.76
N GLN A 22 -28.06 8.45 -16.89
CA GLN A 22 -27.80 9.56 -17.83
C GLN A 22 -26.52 10.34 -17.49
N LEU A 23 -26.25 10.54 -16.19
CA LEU A 23 -25.04 11.21 -15.73
C LEU A 23 -23.83 10.31 -15.98
N LYS A 24 -23.93 9.02 -15.65
CA LYS A 24 -22.85 8.05 -15.85
C LYS A 24 -22.43 7.94 -17.32
N GLN A 25 -23.38 7.99 -18.26
CA GLN A 25 -23.10 7.95 -19.70
C GLN A 25 -22.30 9.18 -20.19
N ARG A 26 -22.30 10.28 -19.45
CA ARG A 26 -21.53 11.50 -19.79
C ARG A 26 -20.13 11.51 -19.18
N ILE A 27 -19.76 10.52 -18.38
CA ILE A 27 -18.43 10.39 -17.80
C ILE A 27 -17.49 9.84 -18.89
N THR A 28 -16.73 10.72 -19.52
CA THR A 28 -15.77 10.36 -20.59
C THR A 28 -14.51 9.70 -20.04
N PHE A 29 -14.13 10.02 -18.81
CA PHE A 29 -12.94 9.50 -18.15
C PHE A 29 -13.22 9.19 -16.69
N SER A 30 -12.88 7.98 -16.26
CA SER A 30 -12.94 7.55 -14.86
C SER A 30 -11.62 6.87 -14.51
N TYR A 31 -11.07 7.20 -13.35
CA TYR A 31 -9.81 6.64 -12.88
C TYR A 31 -9.85 6.43 -11.38
N THR A 32 -9.46 5.22 -10.95
CA THR A 32 -9.30 4.89 -9.54
C THR A 32 -7.85 5.06 -9.13
N LEU A 33 -7.59 5.95 -8.17
CA LEU A 33 -6.25 6.16 -7.61
C LEU A 33 -5.76 4.89 -6.91
N LYS A 34 -4.63 4.36 -7.39
CA LYS A 34 -3.96 3.20 -6.79
C LYS A 34 -2.91 3.65 -5.76
N PRO A 35 -2.56 2.80 -4.78
CA PRO A 35 -1.39 3.02 -3.94
C PRO A 35 -0.12 3.15 -4.79
N LEU A 36 0.87 3.87 -4.29
CA LEU A 36 2.17 4.03 -4.95
C LEU A 36 2.84 2.67 -5.12
N ALA A 37 3.42 2.43 -6.29
CA ALA A 37 4.35 1.34 -6.50
C ALA A 37 5.68 1.60 -5.80
N LYS A 38 6.44 0.53 -5.56
CA LYS A 38 7.73 0.61 -4.86
C LYS A 38 8.72 1.61 -5.48
N HIS A 39 8.74 1.71 -6.81
CA HIS A 39 9.62 2.62 -7.54
C HIS A 39 9.15 4.08 -7.46
N GLU A 40 7.85 4.32 -7.24
CA GLU A 40 7.27 5.66 -7.12
C GLU A 40 7.49 6.28 -5.74
N VAL A 41 7.79 5.47 -4.71
CA VAL A 41 8.03 5.97 -3.34
C VAL A 41 9.19 6.95 -3.29
N ASP A 42 10.25 6.71 -4.05
CA ASP A 42 11.42 7.59 -4.03
C ASP A 42 11.09 8.97 -4.60
N LEU A 43 10.44 8.98 -5.77
CA LEU A 43 9.97 10.19 -6.43
C LEU A 43 8.96 10.95 -5.54
N TYR A 44 8.06 10.22 -4.90
CA TYR A 44 7.08 10.78 -3.97
C TYR A 44 7.76 11.47 -2.79
N LEU A 45 8.73 10.81 -2.14
CA LEU A 45 9.47 11.37 -1.01
C LEU A 45 10.25 12.59 -1.44
N TYR A 46 10.95 12.52 -2.57
CA TYR A 46 11.68 13.65 -3.13
C TYR A 46 10.76 14.86 -3.35
N HIS A 47 9.64 14.67 -4.04
CA HIS A 47 8.68 15.75 -4.30
C HIS A 47 8.11 16.35 -2.99
N ARG A 48 7.80 15.50 -2.00
CA ARG A 48 7.30 15.97 -0.69
C ARG A 48 8.35 16.76 0.09
N LEU A 49 9.61 16.32 0.05
CA LEU A 49 10.73 17.00 0.69
C LEU A 49 11.05 18.33 -0.01
N ALA A 50 11.06 18.33 -1.35
CA ALA A 50 11.25 19.55 -2.14
C ALA A 50 10.17 20.60 -1.82
N LYS A 51 8.91 20.18 -1.69
CA LYS A 51 7.81 21.07 -1.27
C LYS A 51 8.00 21.62 0.16
N ALA A 52 8.70 20.89 1.03
CA ALA A 52 9.07 21.33 2.37
C ALA A 52 10.36 22.18 2.41
N GLY A 53 10.94 22.52 1.25
CA GLY A 53 12.17 23.29 1.13
C GLY A 53 13.46 22.46 1.23
N TYR A 54 13.37 21.13 1.24
CA TYR A 54 14.52 20.25 1.27
C TYR A 54 14.87 19.75 -0.14
N THR A 55 15.95 20.27 -0.71
CA THR A 55 16.43 19.93 -2.06
C THR A 55 17.77 19.19 -2.07
N TYR A 56 18.33 18.88 -0.91
CA TYR A 56 19.71 18.37 -0.78
C TYR A 56 19.76 16.84 -0.64
N GLY A 57 20.18 16.12 -1.67
CA GLY A 57 20.46 14.68 -1.58
C GLY A 57 19.30 13.82 -1.05
N SER A 58 19.59 12.58 -0.67
CA SER A 58 18.57 11.66 -0.15
C SER A 58 18.49 11.71 1.37
N MET A 59 17.40 12.25 1.90
CA MET A 59 17.15 12.28 3.36
C MET A 59 16.87 10.88 3.94
N PHE A 60 16.49 9.92 3.10
CA PHE A 60 16.20 8.54 3.47
C PHE A 60 17.18 7.57 2.81
N SER A 61 17.70 6.60 3.56
CA SER A 61 18.52 5.53 2.98
C SER A 61 17.69 4.59 2.11
N ALA A 62 18.33 3.85 1.19
CA ALA A 62 17.64 2.87 0.35
C ALA A 62 16.89 1.80 1.18
N ALA A 63 17.49 1.38 2.31
CA ALA A 63 16.87 0.45 3.24
C ALA A 63 15.65 1.09 3.96
N ALA A 64 15.74 2.36 4.36
CA ALA A 64 14.63 3.10 4.95
C ALA A 64 13.44 3.18 3.99
N LYS A 65 13.67 3.58 2.72
CA LYS A 65 12.65 3.64 1.66
C LYS A 65 11.95 2.28 1.45
N LYS A 66 12.73 1.19 1.43
CA LYS A 66 12.19 -0.18 1.33
C LYS A 66 11.25 -0.50 2.49
N HIS A 67 11.66 -0.23 3.73
CA HIS A 67 10.82 -0.48 4.91
C HIS A 67 9.56 0.38 4.94
N LEU A 68 9.67 1.65 4.56
CA LEU A 68 8.54 2.58 4.44
C LEU A 68 7.49 2.07 3.44
N TYR A 69 7.91 1.59 2.27
CA TYR A 69 7.00 1.01 1.28
C TYR A 69 6.21 -0.19 1.84
N TYR A 70 6.92 -1.19 2.38
CA TYR A 70 6.27 -2.41 2.87
C TYR A 70 5.37 -2.16 4.09
N ALA A 71 5.72 -1.20 4.95
CA ALA A 71 4.90 -0.85 6.10
C ALA A 71 3.66 -0.01 5.74
N SER A 72 3.77 0.85 4.73
CA SER A 72 2.65 1.68 4.27
C SER A 72 1.74 1.00 3.24
N GLY A 73 2.21 -0.05 2.58
CA GLY A 73 1.53 -0.65 1.42
C GLY A 73 1.43 0.30 0.23
N GLY A 74 2.32 1.30 0.15
CA GLY A 74 2.27 2.35 -0.88
C GLY A 74 1.19 3.42 -0.65
N LEU A 75 0.44 3.37 0.45
CA LEU A 75 -0.59 4.37 0.76
C LEU A 75 0.05 5.69 1.19
N PRO A 76 -0.10 6.81 0.44
CA PRO A 76 0.58 8.06 0.74
C PRO A 76 0.30 8.61 2.15
N ARG A 77 -0.92 8.42 2.67
CA ARG A 77 -1.30 8.86 4.02
C ARG A 77 -0.49 8.14 5.09
N ILE A 78 -0.39 6.82 5.02
CA ILE A 78 0.37 6.00 5.99
C ILE A 78 1.87 6.25 5.82
N LEU A 79 2.33 6.31 4.57
CA LEU A 79 3.73 6.61 4.24
C LEU A 79 4.19 7.92 4.90
N ASN A 80 3.41 8.99 4.79
CA ASN A 80 3.74 10.28 5.41
C ASN A 80 3.82 10.22 6.94
N VAL A 81 2.91 9.49 7.59
CA VAL A 81 2.92 9.33 9.06
C VAL A 81 4.21 8.63 9.51
N LEU A 82 4.57 7.54 8.81
CA LEU A 82 5.81 6.81 9.10
C LEU A 82 7.05 7.66 8.84
N CYS A 83 7.07 8.42 7.74
CA CYS A 83 8.18 9.33 7.44
C CYS A 83 8.36 10.39 8.51
N HIS A 84 7.27 11.03 8.95
CA HIS A 84 7.32 12.05 9.98
C HIS A 84 7.87 11.52 11.30
N LYS A 85 7.38 10.35 11.76
CA LYS A 85 7.90 9.69 12.97
C LYS A 85 9.37 9.28 12.82
N ALA A 86 9.76 8.74 11.66
CA ALA A 86 11.14 8.36 11.41
C ALA A 86 12.07 9.58 11.42
N LEU A 87 11.62 10.72 10.89
CA LEU A 87 12.33 11.99 10.97
C LEU A 87 12.50 12.46 12.42
N LEU A 88 11.46 12.40 13.25
CA LEU A 88 11.55 12.73 14.68
C LEU A 88 12.55 11.84 15.42
N VAL A 89 12.54 10.53 15.12
CA VAL A 89 13.48 9.56 15.70
C VAL A 89 14.93 9.86 15.30
N SER A 90 15.17 10.20 14.03
CA SER A 90 16.50 10.57 13.55
C SER A 90 16.95 11.92 14.11
N TYR A 91 16.05 12.90 14.19
CA TYR A 91 16.32 14.21 14.75
C TYR A 91 16.74 14.13 16.23
N GLY A 92 16.03 13.34 17.04
CA GLY A 92 16.39 13.11 18.45
C GLY A 92 17.75 12.42 18.64
N LYS A 93 18.34 11.83 17.58
CA LYS A 93 19.68 11.23 17.57
C LYS A 93 20.75 12.14 16.94
N GLY A 94 20.39 13.32 16.46
CA GLY A 94 21.29 14.19 15.70
C GLY A 94 21.69 13.65 14.31
N ALA A 95 20.98 12.63 13.80
CA ALA A 95 21.29 12.03 12.51
C ALA A 95 20.69 12.86 11.36
N ARG A 96 21.53 13.21 10.37
CA ARG A 96 21.09 13.95 9.17
C ARG A 96 20.32 13.09 8.16
N MET A 97 20.49 11.77 8.20
CA MET A 97 19.83 10.82 7.32
C MET A 97 18.95 9.87 8.12
N VAL A 98 17.77 9.56 7.59
CA VAL A 98 16.85 8.55 8.12
C VAL A 98 17.27 7.18 7.63
N ASP A 99 17.65 6.32 8.56
CA ASP A 99 18.07 4.95 8.29
C ASP A 99 16.93 3.92 8.53
N ALA A 100 17.22 2.66 8.25
CA ALA A 100 16.26 1.59 8.47
C ALA A 100 15.90 1.42 9.96
N SER A 101 16.81 1.74 10.88
CA SER A 101 16.59 1.63 12.32
C SER A 101 15.53 2.63 12.79
N ALA A 102 15.65 3.89 12.37
CA ALA A 102 14.67 4.94 12.66
C ALA A 102 13.29 4.60 12.11
N VAL A 103 13.21 4.06 10.89
CA VAL A 103 11.94 3.61 10.29
C VAL A 103 11.35 2.43 11.06
N LYS A 104 12.16 1.44 11.47
CA LYS A 104 11.66 0.30 12.27
C LYS A 104 11.07 0.75 13.60
N ARG A 105 11.70 1.71 14.29
CA ARG A 105 11.15 2.32 15.51
C ARG A 105 9.85 3.06 15.24
N ALA A 106 9.80 3.88 14.18
CA ALA A 106 8.58 4.56 13.77
C ALA A 106 7.42 3.60 13.47
N ILE A 107 7.71 2.44 12.86
CA ILE A 107 6.71 1.39 12.60
C ILE A 107 6.22 0.75 13.91
N ALA A 108 7.13 0.48 14.85
CA ALA A 108 6.76 -0.08 16.16
C ALA A 108 5.83 0.88 16.94
N ASP A 109 6.10 2.18 16.86
CA ASP A 109 5.32 3.24 17.51
C ASP A 109 4.04 3.63 16.74
N THR A 110 3.67 2.92 15.67
CA THR A 110 2.52 3.26 14.82
C THR A 110 1.57 2.07 14.66
N GLU A 111 0.48 2.07 15.41
CA GLU A 111 -0.60 1.09 15.30
C GLU A 111 -1.24 1.05 13.89
N CYS A 112 -1.31 2.20 13.20
CA CYS A 112 -1.89 2.29 11.85
C CYS A 112 -1.13 1.48 10.77
N ALA A 113 0.14 1.14 10.97
CA ALA A 113 0.90 0.28 10.05
C ALA A 113 0.48 -1.21 10.16
N GLN A 114 -0.18 -1.59 11.24
CA GLN A 114 -0.67 -2.96 11.44
C GLN A 114 -1.94 -3.23 10.62
N ALA A 115 -2.81 -2.23 10.46
CA ALA A 115 -4.05 -2.36 9.68
C ALA A 115 -3.79 -2.62 8.17
N ALA A 116 -2.76 -1.99 7.59
CA ALA A 116 -2.35 -2.24 6.20
C ALA A 116 -1.79 -3.66 6.00
N ARG A 117 -1.08 -4.21 7.00
CA ARG A 117 -0.58 -5.59 6.99
C ARG A 117 -1.69 -6.63 7.05
N ILE A 118 -2.79 -6.36 7.76
CA ILE A 118 -3.92 -7.29 7.88
C ILE A 118 -4.64 -7.47 6.53
N ARG A 119 -4.77 -6.41 5.72
CA ARG A 119 -5.49 -6.46 4.43
C ARG A 119 -4.75 -7.27 3.34
N LEU A 120 -3.41 -7.24 3.32
CA LEU A 120 -2.61 -7.98 2.33
C LEU A 120 -2.39 -9.46 2.71
N ARG A 121 -2.48 -9.81 3.99
CA ARG A 121 -2.25 -11.19 4.48
C ARG A 121 -3.46 -12.12 4.30
N SER A 122 -4.66 -11.58 4.06
CA SER A 122 -5.88 -12.38 3.89
C SER A 122 -5.80 -13.29 2.65
N ASN A 123 -5.38 -12.76 1.49
CA ASN A 123 -5.43 -13.52 0.24
C ASN A 123 -4.38 -14.64 0.13
N MET A 124 -3.26 -14.55 0.89
CA MET A 124 -2.17 -15.53 0.80
C MET A 124 -2.36 -16.75 1.70
N ARG A 125 -3.17 -16.64 2.78
CA ARG A 125 -3.53 -17.80 3.60
C ARG A 125 -4.50 -18.73 2.87
N PHE A 126 -5.45 -18.18 2.10
CA PHE A 126 -6.36 -18.99 1.28
C PHE A 126 -5.64 -19.74 0.16
N ALA A 127 -4.64 -19.11 -0.48
CA ALA A 127 -3.87 -19.75 -1.57
C ALA A 127 -3.02 -20.95 -1.11
N LEU A 128 -2.48 -20.91 0.12
CA LEU A 128 -1.71 -22.03 0.67
C LEU A 128 -2.63 -23.18 1.13
N ILE A 129 -3.80 -22.85 1.68
CA ILE A 129 -4.81 -23.86 2.08
C ILE A 129 -5.38 -24.58 0.84
N SER A 130 -5.64 -23.86 -0.27
CA SER A 130 -6.11 -24.47 -1.51
C SER A 130 -5.06 -25.39 -2.14
N GLY A 131 -3.77 -25.01 -2.08
CA GLY A 131 -2.67 -25.85 -2.58
C GLY A 131 -2.50 -27.15 -1.78
N PHE A 132 -2.57 -27.07 -0.45
CA PHE A 132 -2.45 -28.25 0.42
C PHE A 132 -3.64 -29.21 0.25
N ALA A 133 -4.86 -28.69 0.13
CA ALA A 133 -6.05 -29.52 -0.12
C ALA A 133 -5.93 -30.30 -1.44
N LEU A 134 -5.42 -29.67 -2.50
CA LEU A 134 -5.27 -30.32 -3.81
C LEU A 134 -4.22 -31.44 -3.79
N VAL A 135 -3.11 -31.26 -3.06
CA VAL A 135 -2.08 -32.29 -2.87
C VAL A 135 -2.61 -33.47 -2.05
N VAL A 136 -3.37 -33.21 -0.99
CA VAL A 136 -3.98 -34.26 -0.17
C VAL A 136 -4.99 -35.07 -0.97
N VAL A 137 -5.85 -34.40 -1.76
CA VAL A 137 -6.81 -35.07 -2.65
C VAL A 137 -6.08 -35.95 -3.66
N LEU A 138 -5.05 -35.44 -4.34
CA LEU A 138 -4.25 -36.22 -5.29
C LEU A 138 -3.56 -37.43 -4.62
N ALA A 139 -3.02 -37.27 -3.42
CA ALA A 139 -2.39 -38.36 -2.68
C ALA A 139 -3.41 -39.44 -2.24
N VAL A 140 -4.62 -39.02 -1.86
CA VAL A 140 -5.73 -39.93 -1.51
C VAL A 140 -6.20 -40.70 -2.75
N TYR A 141 -6.35 -40.02 -3.91
CA TYR A 141 -6.66 -40.68 -5.18
C TYR A 141 -5.59 -41.69 -5.59
N TRP A 142 -4.30 -41.36 -5.40
CA TRP A 142 -3.22 -42.28 -5.72
C TRP A 142 -3.20 -43.51 -4.79
N LYS A 143 -3.52 -43.33 -3.51
CA LYS A 143 -3.60 -44.41 -2.52
C LYS A 143 -4.84 -45.31 -2.70
N LEU A 144 -5.93 -44.78 -3.25
CA LEU A 144 -7.20 -45.51 -3.45
C LEU A 144 -7.24 -46.37 -4.71
N GLY A 145 -6.16 -46.44 -5.50
CA GLY A 145 -6.01 -47.50 -6.51
C GLY A 145 -7.04 -47.48 -7.63
N LEU A 146 -7.50 -46.30 -8.07
CA LEU A 146 -8.40 -46.14 -9.22
C LEU A 146 -7.71 -46.31 -10.59
N PHE A 147 -6.49 -46.86 -10.61
CA PHE A 147 -5.71 -47.21 -11.80
C PHE A 147 -5.18 -48.65 -11.67
N SER A 148 -6.10 -49.60 -11.54
CA SER A 148 -5.87 -51.03 -11.81
C SER A 148 -7.18 -51.66 -12.19
#